data_AF-A0AAD1Z226-F1
#
_entry.id   AF-A0AAD1Z226-F1
#
_cell.length_a   1.000
_cell.length_b   1.000
_cell.length_c   1.000
_cell.angle_alpha   90.00
_cell.angle_beta   90.00
_cell.angle_gamma   90.00
#
_symmetry.space_group_name_H-M   'P 1'
#
loop_
_entity.id
_entity.type
_entity.pdbx_description
1 polymer ?
#
loop_
_entity_poly.entity_id
_entity_poly.type
_entity_poly.pdbx_seq_one_letter_code
_entity_poly.pdbx_strand_id
1 'polypeptide(L)'
;MFSLPNKTVFPFCRNLGDTCLYRSSVGVPSSDLPKIIAGSPALLAGSIEKQFIPCYNFLRTLVGSDEDIVRTLKRSPRILTCNLKVMVTNVELLEEAGVQESFISFMLTHYPHSLQMKCDKFKTSVSEAIKMGFDPSRMMFIHAIHVLCERSEQAWENKIKVYRSFGLSHTEILLAFRSHPFCMKLSEQKIKRVMEFYVNEMSWSPSNVAQSPIALFYNMERRIIPRCRVVKILMEKGLVKKYSISNFLSLTDRQFLKRFVHNYKNDLPEIMDVYHAGQFVHQLILCPELFQRSGTVVMISFCSCGYVCCRVERQFIRPPAKGQVQLLPSIRETSSSLRL
;
A
#
# COMPACT_ATOMS: atom_id res chain seq x y z
N MET A 1 51.50 -18.64 19.89
CA MET A 1 51.64 -17.40 20.68
C MET A 1 52.04 -16.29 19.72
N PHE A 2 51.13 -15.39 19.37
CA PHE A 2 51.50 -14.15 18.67
C PHE A 2 50.98 -12.99 19.49
N SER A 3 51.92 -12.27 20.08
CA SER A 3 51.73 -11.03 20.82
C SER A 3 51.37 -9.91 19.86
N LEU A 4 50.30 -9.18 20.17
CA LEU A 4 49.90 -7.97 19.44
C LEU A 4 50.79 -6.79 19.87
N PRO A 5 51.33 -5.99 18.93
CA PRO A 5 52.07 -4.79 19.26
C PRO A 5 51.14 -3.60 19.55
N ASN A 6 51.76 -2.62 20.20
CA ASN A 6 51.23 -1.48 20.93
C ASN A 6 49.95 -0.76 20.44
N LYS A 7 49.13 -0.50 21.45
CA LYS A 7 48.19 0.62 21.67
C LYS A 7 48.65 1.93 21.02
N THR A 8 47.99 2.38 19.93
CA THR A 8 47.70 3.80 19.59
C THR A 8 47.08 3.95 18.19
N VAL A 9 45.95 3.27 17.93
CA VAL A 9 45.12 3.56 16.75
C VAL A 9 43.67 3.67 17.21
N PHE A 10 43.06 4.82 16.90
CA PHE A 10 41.73 5.32 17.30
C PHE A 10 40.69 4.26 17.75
N PRO A 11 39.93 4.50 18.84
CA PRO A 11 38.85 3.61 19.30
C PRO A 11 37.81 3.28 18.21
N PHE A 12 37.69 4.16 17.22
CA PHE A 12 36.79 4.07 16.08
C PHE A 12 37.08 2.88 15.15
N CYS A 13 38.35 2.58 14.86
CA CYS A 13 38.74 1.52 13.92
C CYS A 13 38.71 0.11 14.54
N ARG A 14 38.92 0.01 15.86
CA ARG A 14 38.86 -1.27 16.58
C ARG A 14 37.40 -1.76 16.71
N ASN A 15 36.46 -0.85 16.98
CA ASN A 15 35.03 -1.16 16.94
C ASN A 15 34.55 -1.61 15.55
N LEU A 16 35.06 -1.05 14.46
CA LEU A 16 34.69 -1.46 13.09
C LEU A 16 35.15 -2.90 12.78
N GLY A 17 36.38 -3.27 13.17
CA GLY A 17 36.90 -4.63 12.99
C GLY A 17 36.13 -5.67 13.81
N ASP A 18 35.95 -5.40 15.11
CA ASP A 18 35.25 -6.32 16.02
C ASP A 18 33.74 -6.38 15.76
N THR A 19 33.13 -5.27 15.31
CA THR A 19 31.72 -5.24 14.88
C THR A 19 31.53 -6.03 13.58
N CYS A 20 32.45 -5.92 12.63
CA CYS A 20 32.40 -6.71 11.39
C CYS A 20 32.65 -8.20 11.66
N LEU A 21 33.61 -8.56 12.53
CA LEU A 21 33.91 -9.94 12.92
C LEU A 21 32.77 -10.59 13.73
N TYR A 22 32.21 -9.88 14.71
CA TYR A 22 31.02 -10.32 15.44
C TYR A 22 29.83 -10.50 14.49
N ARG A 23 29.65 -9.62 13.50
CA ARG A 23 28.51 -9.72 12.57
C ARG A 23 28.65 -10.85 11.54
N SER A 24 29.87 -11.18 11.12
CA SER A 24 30.14 -12.40 10.35
C SER A 24 29.85 -13.66 11.19
N SER A 25 30.01 -13.61 12.52
CA SER A 25 29.63 -14.72 13.43
C SER A 25 28.13 -14.84 13.70
N VAL A 26 27.35 -13.81 13.36
CA VAL A 26 25.90 -13.68 13.58
C VAL A 26 25.08 -14.10 12.34
N GLY A 27 25.75 -14.68 11.33
CA GLY A 27 25.08 -15.17 10.11
C GLY A 27 24.60 -14.06 9.15
N VAL A 28 24.98 -12.79 9.40
CA VAL A 28 24.66 -11.70 8.48
C VAL A 28 25.62 -11.75 7.28
N PRO A 29 25.12 -11.88 6.04
CA PRO A 29 25.99 -11.88 4.87
C PRO A 29 26.81 -10.59 4.77
N SER A 30 28.10 -10.70 4.48
CA SER A 30 28.99 -9.54 4.34
C SER A 30 28.47 -8.51 3.31
N SER A 31 27.71 -8.96 2.32
CA SER A 31 27.06 -8.11 1.32
C SER A 31 25.92 -7.23 1.87
N ASP A 32 25.30 -7.62 2.98
CA ASP A 32 24.19 -6.89 3.60
C ASP A 32 24.67 -5.88 4.68
N LEU A 33 25.87 -6.07 5.22
CA LEU A 33 26.44 -5.22 6.28
C LEU A 33 26.49 -3.73 5.92
N PRO A 34 26.95 -3.30 4.72
CA PRO A 34 26.99 -1.88 4.38
C PRO A 34 25.61 -1.23 4.42
N LYS A 35 24.57 -1.94 3.95
CA LYS A 35 23.19 -1.44 3.94
C LYS A 35 22.63 -1.30 5.35
N ILE A 36 22.91 -2.26 6.23
CA ILE A 36 22.47 -2.23 7.64
C ILE A 36 23.15 -1.07 8.38
N ILE A 37 24.46 -0.88 8.20
CA ILE A 37 25.21 0.22 8.82
C ILE A 37 24.70 1.57 8.31
N ALA A 38 24.50 1.71 6.99
CA ALA A 38 23.97 2.93 6.40
C ALA A 38 22.58 3.30 6.95
N GLY A 39 21.73 2.29 7.20
CA GLY A 39 20.40 2.51 7.80
C GLY A 39 20.43 2.91 9.28
N SER A 40 21.54 2.64 10.00
CA SER A 40 21.72 3.11 11.38
C SER A 40 23.20 3.31 11.72
N PRO A 41 23.76 4.50 11.45
CA PRO A 41 25.16 4.82 11.78
C PRO A 41 25.47 4.72 13.28
N ALA A 42 24.45 4.84 14.15
CA ALA A 42 24.57 4.63 15.59
C ALA A 42 25.11 3.22 15.95
N LEU A 43 24.99 2.26 15.04
CA LEU A 43 25.57 0.94 15.19
C LEU A 43 27.10 0.93 15.27
N LEU A 44 27.79 1.99 14.83
CA LEU A 44 29.24 2.11 14.94
C LEU A 44 29.69 2.63 16.32
N ALA A 45 28.77 3.22 17.07
CA ALA A 45 29.03 3.77 18.40
C ALA A 45 28.55 2.85 19.54
N GLY A 46 27.70 1.86 19.23
CA GLY A 46 27.15 0.94 20.22
C GLY A 46 28.18 -0.07 20.75
N SER A 47 28.00 -0.49 22.00
CA SER A 47 28.83 -1.54 22.61
C SER A 47 28.37 -2.92 22.14
N ILE A 48 29.29 -3.69 21.55
CA ILE A 48 28.99 -5.06 21.11
C ILE A 48 28.57 -5.92 22.31
N GLU A 49 29.38 -5.96 23.36
CA GLU A 49 29.17 -6.81 24.53
C GLU A 49 27.95 -6.40 25.36
N LYS A 50 27.75 -5.10 25.60
CA LYS A 50 26.72 -4.61 26.51
C LYS A 50 25.37 -4.37 25.84
N GLN A 51 25.35 -4.21 24.51
CA GLN A 51 24.14 -3.80 23.79
C GLN A 51 23.78 -4.79 22.68
N PHE A 52 24.73 -5.13 21.80
CA PHE A 52 24.39 -5.93 20.61
C PHE A 52 24.21 -7.41 20.95
N ILE A 53 25.10 -8.01 21.74
CA ILE A 53 25.00 -9.42 22.13
C ILE A 53 23.69 -9.69 22.89
N PRO A 54 23.32 -8.93 23.95
CA PRO A 54 22.08 -9.17 24.67
C PRO A 54 20.84 -9.01 23.79
N CYS A 55 20.82 -7.95 22.95
CA CYS A 55 19.71 -7.73 22.05
C CYS A 55 19.58 -8.86 21.02
N TYR A 56 20.69 -9.23 20.37
CA TYR A 56 20.71 -10.31 19.39
C TYR A 56 20.25 -11.64 19.98
N ASN A 57 20.74 -12.01 21.17
CA ASN A 57 20.34 -13.24 21.85
C ASN A 57 18.84 -13.24 22.15
N PHE A 58 18.28 -12.12 22.60
CA PHE A 58 16.84 -12.00 22.79
C PHE A 58 16.05 -12.08 21.47
N LEU A 59 16.55 -11.47 20.38
CA LEU A 59 15.91 -11.64 19.07
C LEU A 59 15.87 -13.11 18.64
N ARG A 60 16.94 -13.88 18.90
CA ARG A 60 16.99 -15.33 18.63
C ARG A 60 15.96 -16.13 19.40
N THR A 61 15.54 -15.69 20.58
CA THR A 61 14.49 -16.41 21.32
C THR A 61 13.10 -16.22 20.72
N LEU A 62 12.91 -15.18 19.89
CA LEU A 62 11.61 -14.81 19.30
C LEU A 62 11.46 -15.26 17.84
N VAL A 63 12.55 -15.56 17.14
CA VAL A 63 12.52 -16.02 15.75
C VAL A 63 13.23 -17.35 15.60
N GLY A 64 12.67 -18.23 14.77
CA GLY A 64 13.15 -19.60 14.63
C GLY A 64 14.30 -19.79 13.64
N SER A 65 14.73 -18.74 12.93
CA SER A 65 15.76 -18.84 11.88
C SER A 65 16.69 -17.63 11.85
N ASP A 66 17.95 -17.85 11.45
CA ASP A 66 18.92 -16.77 11.28
C ASP A 66 18.51 -15.85 10.10
N GLU A 67 17.82 -16.40 9.10
CA GLU A 67 17.25 -15.63 7.99
C GLU A 67 16.22 -14.59 8.46
N ASP A 68 15.39 -14.93 9.45
CA ASP A 68 14.42 -14.01 10.04
C ASP A 68 15.11 -12.86 10.80
N ILE A 69 16.23 -13.15 11.45
CA ILE A 69 17.03 -12.13 12.12
C ILE A 69 17.65 -11.19 11.09
N VAL A 70 18.28 -11.74 10.06
CA VAL A 70 18.84 -10.94 8.96
C VAL A 70 17.75 -10.06 8.33
N ARG A 71 16.55 -10.60 8.10
CA ARG A 71 15.41 -9.84 7.58
C ARG A 71 15.01 -8.70 8.53
N THR A 72 14.98 -8.97 9.83
CA THR A 72 14.68 -7.98 10.88
C THR A 72 15.73 -6.86 10.90
N LEU A 73 17.01 -7.21 10.87
CA LEU A 73 18.13 -6.26 10.88
C LEU A 73 18.15 -5.40 9.62
N LYS A 74 17.83 -5.96 8.44
CA LYS A 74 17.71 -5.18 7.19
C LYS A 74 16.56 -4.20 7.24
N ARG A 75 15.44 -4.57 7.87
CA ARG A 75 14.23 -3.73 7.98
C ARG A 75 14.34 -2.67 9.07
N SER A 76 14.98 -2.99 10.19
CA SER A 76 15.19 -2.07 11.31
C SER A 76 16.58 -2.26 11.93
N PRO A 77 17.63 -1.70 11.30
CA PRO A 77 18.99 -1.79 11.83
C PRO A 77 19.13 -1.25 13.26
N ARG A 78 18.28 -0.27 13.64
CA ARG A 78 18.25 0.35 14.97
C ARG A 78 17.85 -0.60 16.09
N ILE A 79 17.26 -1.75 15.78
CA ILE A 79 16.80 -2.70 16.80
C ILE A 79 17.95 -3.17 17.70
N LEU A 80 19.16 -3.35 17.17
CA LEU A 80 20.33 -3.73 17.98
C LEU A 80 20.79 -2.64 18.95
N THR A 81 20.37 -1.40 18.71
CA THR A 81 20.65 -0.25 19.58
C THR A 81 19.45 0.13 20.44
N CYS A 82 18.35 -0.61 20.39
CA CYS A 82 17.14 -0.26 21.13
C CYS A 82 17.32 -0.48 22.63
N ASN A 83 16.40 0.09 23.40
CA ASN A 83 16.30 -0.26 24.82
C ASN A 83 15.70 -1.68 24.91
N LEU A 84 16.55 -2.68 25.19
CA LEU A 84 16.14 -4.08 25.28
C LEU A 84 15.03 -4.29 26.33
N LYS A 85 15.10 -3.59 27.47
CA LYS A 85 14.09 -3.69 28.53
C LYS A 85 12.70 -3.29 28.02
N VAL A 86 12.61 -2.24 27.21
CA VAL A 86 11.33 -1.81 26.59
C VAL A 86 10.77 -2.91 25.69
N MET A 87 11.62 -3.50 24.85
CA MET A 87 11.20 -4.54 23.91
C MET A 87 10.75 -5.81 24.64
N VAL A 88 11.49 -6.24 25.67
CA VAL A 88 11.11 -7.38 26.53
C VAL A 88 9.74 -7.13 27.16
N THR A 89 9.52 -5.99 27.80
CA THR A 89 8.23 -5.65 28.41
C THR A 89 7.07 -5.61 27.41
N ASN A 90 7.32 -5.13 26.17
CA ASN A 90 6.29 -5.12 25.13
C ASN A 90 5.96 -6.54 24.64
N VAL A 91 6.94 -7.45 24.60
CA VAL A 91 6.73 -8.85 24.24
C VAL A 91 5.95 -9.57 25.34
N GLU A 92 6.36 -9.42 26.60
CA GLU A 92 5.65 -9.97 27.77
C GLU A 92 4.18 -9.53 27.78
N LEU A 93 3.90 -8.24 27.47
CA LEU A 93 2.53 -7.74 27.37
C LEU A 93 1.70 -8.45 26.28
N LEU A 94 2.31 -8.80 25.14
CA LEU A 94 1.62 -9.55 24.09
C LEU A 94 1.33 -11.00 24.54
N GLU A 95 2.29 -11.63 25.22
CA GLU A 95 2.15 -12.98 25.76
C GLU A 95 1.03 -13.03 26.82
N GLU A 96 1.03 -12.07 27.76
CA GLU A 96 -0.03 -11.89 28.75
C GLU A 96 -1.41 -11.66 28.12
N ALA A 97 -1.46 -10.98 26.97
CA ALA A 97 -2.69 -10.78 26.20
C ALA A 97 -3.14 -12.04 25.42
N GLY A 98 -2.37 -13.14 25.47
CA GLY A 98 -2.69 -14.40 24.78
C GLY A 98 -2.29 -14.45 23.31
N VAL A 99 -1.33 -13.62 22.89
CA VAL A 99 -0.79 -13.64 21.53
C VAL A 99 0.16 -14.83 21.37
N GLN A 100 -0.02 -15.60 20.31
CA GLN A 100 0.86 -16.74 19.99
C GLN A 100 2.27 -16.28 19.61
N GLU A 101 3.29 -17.06 20.00
CA GLU A 101 4.70 -16.79 19.67
C GLU A 101 4.93 -16.55 18.17
N SER A 102 4.26 -17.31 17.30
CA SER A 102 4.36 -17.16 15.84
C SER A 102 3.92 -15.77 15.35
N PHE A 103 2.97 -15.12 16.04
CA PHE A 103 2.49 -13.78 15.73
C PHE A 103 3.40 -12.69 16.29
N ILE A 104 4.02 -12.94 17.45
CA ILE A 104 5.08 -12.07 18.00
C ILE A 104 6.29 -12.10 17.06
N SER A 105 6.69 -13.28 16.60
CA SER A 105 7.74 -13.49 15.60
C SER A 105 7.43 -12.75 14.29
N PHE A 106 6.19 -12.84 13.81
CA PHE A 106 5.73 -12.07 12.66
C PHE A 106 5.82 -10.56 12.90
N MET A 107 5.39 -10.08 14.08
CA MET A 107 5.47 -8.67 14.43
C MET A 107 6.92 -8.18 14.48
N LEU A 108 7.84 -8.97 15.03
CA LEU A 108 9.26 -8.64 15.08
C LEU A 108 9.87 -8.55 13.69
N THR A 109 9.58 -9.52 12.83
CA THR A 109 10.17 -9.57 11.48
C THR A 109 9.55 -8.53 10.54
N HIS A 110 8.25 -8.24 10.65
CA HIS A 110 7.52 -7.33 9.76
C HIS A 110 7.38 -5.90 10.27
N TYR A 111 7.22 -5.72 11.57
CA TYR A 111 6.98 -4.43 12.22
C TYR A 111 7.90 -4.22 13.44
N PRO A 112 9.22 -4.42 13.32
CA PRO A 112 10.15 -4.36 14.45
C PRO A 112 10.08 -3.03 15.23
N HIS A 113 9.73 -1.94 14.56
CA HIS A 113 9.59 -0.63 15.18
C HIS A 113 8.44 -0.60 16.20
N SER A 114 7.36 -1.35 15.98
CA SER A 114 6.21 -1.40 16.89
C SER A 114 6.60 -1.98 18.26
N LEU A 115 7.49 -2.98 18.31
CA LEU A 115 8.00 -3.55 19.57
C LEU A 115 9.02 -2.63 20.27
N GLN A 116 9.59 -1.65 19.57
CA GLN A 116 10.52 -0.67 20.13
C GLN A 116 9.81 0.58 20.67
N MET A 117 8.47 0.65 20.57
CA MET A 117 7.69 1.77 21.08
C MET A 117 7.76 1.85 22.61
N LYS A 118 7.67 3.07 23.16
CA LYS A 118 7.57 3.27 24.61
C LYS A 118 6.44 2.42 25.21
N CYS A 119 6.71 1.76 26.34
CA CYS A 119 5.79 0.80 26.97
C CYS A 119 4.37 1.36 27.15
N ASP A 120 4.23 2.61 27.62
CA ASP A 120 2.90 3.22 27.83
C ASP A 120 2.11 3.36 26.52
N LYS A 121 2.77 3.78 25.44
CA LYS A 121 2.11 3.93 24.13
C LYS A 121 1.76 2.56 23.53
N PHE A 122 2.65 1.59 23.69
CA PHE A 122 2.40 0.22 23.24
C PHE A 122 1.22 -0.40 24.00
N LYS A 123 1.21 -0.27 25.33
CA LYS A 123 0.14 -0.74 26.21
C LYS A 123 -1.21 -0.12 25.88
N THR A 124 -1.25 1.18 25.62
CA THR A 124 -2.47 1.86 25.15
C THR A 124 -2.96 1.25 23.84
N SER A 125 -2.05 1.02 22.87
CA SER A 125 -2.40 0.44 21.57
C SER A 125 -2.95 -0.99 21.68
N VAL A 126 -2.35 -1.82 22.54
CA VAL A 126 -2.84 -3.19 22.85
C VAL A 126 -4.24 -3.12 23.48
N SER A 127 -4.41 -2.29 24.49
CA SER A 127 -5.69 -2.12 25.20
C SER A 127 -6.81 -1.61 24.27
N GLU A 128 -6.47 -0.68 23.38
CA GLU A 128 -7.41 -0.16 22.39
C GLU A 128 -7.80 -1.22 21.35
N ALA A 129 -6.85 -2.02 20.86
CA ALA A 129 -7.17 -3.12 19.95
C ALA A 129 -8.17 -4.11 20.60
N ILE A 130 -7.96 -4.46 21.88
CA ILE A 130 -8.90 -5.31 22.62
C ILE A 130 -10.27 -4.63 22.75
N LYS A 131 -10.33 -3.36 23.14
CA LYS A 131 -11.58 -2.58 23.24
C LYS A 131 -12.34 -2.48 21.91
N MET A 132 -11.61 -2.41 20.80
CA MET A 132 -12.18 -2.43 19.44
C MET A 132 -12.66 -3.82 19.01
N GLY A 133 -12.50 -4.85 19.85
CA GLY A 133 -12.97 -6.21 19.62
C GLY A 133 -12.05 -7.04 18.74
N PHE A 134 -10.76 -6.72 18.66
CA PHE A 134 -9.80 -7.65 18.05
C PHE A 134 -9.49 -8.81 18.99
N ASP A 135 -9.41 -10.00 18.42
CA ASP A 135 -9.07 -11.25 19.10
C ASP A 135 -7.55 -11.44 19.10
N PRO A 136 -6.87 -11.47 20.27
CA PRO A 136 -5.42 -11.68 20.37
C PRO A 136 -4.91 -12.97 19.72
N SER A 137 -5.78 -13.97 19.55
CA SER A 137 -5.45 -15.24 18.89
C SER A 137 -5.49 -15.17 17.35
N ARG A 138 -5.70 -13.98 16.76
CA ARG A 138 -5.76 -13.75 15.31
C ARG A 138 -4.67 -12.78 14.87
N MET A 139 -4.06 -13.04 13.71
CA MET A 139 -3.08 -12.15 13.08
C MET A 139 -3.58 -10.70 12.90
N MET A 140 -4.90 -10.50 12.78
CA MET A 140 -5.47 -9.16 12.66
C MET A 140 -5.22 -8.28 13.89
N PHE A 141 -5.02 -8.88 15.07
CA PHE A 141 -4.62 -8.17 16.27
C PHE A 141 -3.25 -7.51 16.11
N ILE A 142 -2.25 -8.24 15.59
CA ILE A 142 -0.91 -7.70 15.32
C ILE A 142 -0.98 -6.56 14.30
N HIS A 143 -1.75 -6.73 13.23
CA HIS A 143 -1.94 -5.67 12.24
C HIS A 143 -2.59 -4.42 12.86
N ALA A 144 -3.57 -4.59 13.73
CA ALA A 144 -4.21 -3.49 14.43
C ALA A 144 -3.24 -2.75 15.36
N ILE A 145 -2.49 -3.49 16.20
CA ILE A 145 -1.49 -2.90 17.09
C ILE A 145 -0.45 -2.12 16.30
N HIS A 146 0.06 -2.67 15.20
CA HIS A 146 1.01 -1.96 14.34
C HIS A 146 0.47 -0.62 13.85
N VAL A 147 -0.79 -0.57 13.38
CA VAL A 147 -1.43 0.67 12.94
C VAL A 147 -1.65 1.64 14.10
N LEU A 148 -2.11 1.15 15.25
CA LEU A 148 -2.37 1.98 16.44
C LEU A 148 -1.07 2.54 17.04
N CYS A 149 0.04 1.80 17.00
CA CYS A 149 1.33 2.27 17.48
C CYS A 149 1.86 3.47 16.68
N GLU A 150 1.60 3.50 15.37
CA GLU A 150 2.12 4.52 14.46
C GLU A 150 1.17 5.69 14.22
N ARG A 151 -0.08 5.61 14.72
CA ARG A 151 -1.04 6.70 14.53
C ARG A 151 -0.66 7.94 15.35
N SER A 152 -1.04 9.10 14.81
CA SER A 152 -1.34 10.27 15.62
C SER A 152 -2.85 10.39 15.76
N GLU A 153 -3.31 10.89 16.90
CA GLU A 153 -4.75 11.07 17.17
C GLU A 153 -5.40 11.98 16.13
N GLN A 154 -4.73 13.08 15.76
CA GLN A 154 -5.20 13.99 14.74
C GLN A 154 -5.36 13.32 13.37
N ALA A 155 -4.34 12.56 12.92
CA ALA A 155 -4.41 11.90 11.63
C ALA A 155 -5.46 10.77 11.60
N TRP A 156 -5.73 10.17 12.75
CA TRP A 156 -6.80 9.18 12.90
C TRP A 156 -8.18 9.83 12.77
N GLU A 157 -8.43 10.91 13.50
CA GLU A 157 -9.73 11.60 13.48
C GLU A 157 -10.01 12.24 12.11
N ASN A 158 -9.00 12.77 11.43
CA ASN A 158 -9.15 13.27 10.07
C ASN A 158 -9.58 12.17 9.09
N LYS A 159 -9.01 10.96 9.20
CA LYS A 159 -9.42 9.83 8.35
C LYS A 159 -10.84 9.37 8.65
N ILE A 160 -11.23 9.35 9.93
CA ILE A 160 -12.62 9.09 10.32
C ILE A 160 -13.55 10.12 9.68
N LYS A 161 -13.21 11.41 9.72
CA LYS A 161 -14.00 12.47 9.07
C LYS A 161 -14.12 12.27 7.56
N VAL A 162 -13.05 11.85 6.88
CA VAL A 162 -13.09 11.51 5.44
C VAL A 162 -14.06 10.37 5.18
N TYR A 163 -14.02 9.28 5.95
CA TYR A 163 -14.98 8.18 5.77
C TYR A 163 -16.42 8.64 6.06
N ARG A 164 -16.63 9.42 7.13
CA ARG A 164 -17.95 9.98 7.48
C ARG A 164 -18.50 10.91 6.39
N SER A 165 -17.65 11.65 5.66
CA SER A 165 -18.14 12.50 4.57
C SER A 165 -18.74 11.72 3.39
N PHE A 166 -18.50 10.41 3.31
CA PHE A 166 -19.18 9.50 2.36
C PHE A 166 -20.40 8.80 2.96
N GLY A 167 -20.85 9.20 4.15
CA GLY A 167 -22.04 8.63 4.81
C GLY A 167 -21.79 7.36 5.62
N LEU A 168 -20.54 6.96 5.85
CA LEU A 168 -20.24 5.81 6.70
C LEU A 168 -20.45 6.14 8.18
N SER A 169 -21.18 5.26 8.88
CA SER A 169 -21.33 5.31 10.32
C SER A 169 -20.03 4.96 11.05
N HIS A 170 -19.93 5.35 12.32
CA HIS A 170 -18.78 4.98 13.14
C HIS A 170 -18.61 3.45 13.25
N THR A 171 -19.72 2.72 13.37
CA THR A 171 -19.73 1.25 13.42
C THR A 171 -19.18 0.63 12.13
N GLU A 172 -19.57 1.14 10.97
CA GLU A 172 -19.06 0.63 9.69
C GLU A 172 -17.57 0.90 9.50
N ILE A 173 -17.10 2.07 9.93
CA ILE A 173 -15.66 2.41 9.92
C ILE A 173 -14.90 1.46 10.85
N LEU A 174 -15.42 1.17 12.04
CA LEU A 174 -14.82 0.22 12.96
C LEU A 174 -14.78 -1.20 12.37
N LEU A 175 -15.85 -1.65 11.71
CA LEU A 175 -15.89 -2.95 11.04
C LEU A 175 -14.90 -3.03 9.86
N ALA A 176 -14.77 -1.95 9.09
CA ALA A 176 -13.75 -1.83 8.05
C ALA A 176 -12.33 -1.91 8.64
N PHE A 177 -12.06 -1.20 9.74
CA PHE A 177 -10.78 -1.28 10.43
C PHE A 177 -10.51 -2.68 10.99
N ARG A 178 -11.51 -3.35 11.59
CA ARG A 178 -11.39 -4.71 12.11
C ARG A 178 -11.07 -5.76 11.04
N SER A 179 -11.70 -5.63 9.87
CA SER A 179 -11.44 -6.55 8.75
C SER A 179 -10.09 -6.26 8.07
N HIS A 180 -9.63 -5.00 8.06
CA HIS A 180 -8.37 -4.64 7.43
C HIS A 180 -7.75 -3.34 7.99
N PRO A 181 -6.96 -3.40 9.09
CA PRO A 181 -6.44 -2.24 9.81
C PRO A 181 -5.65 -1.25 8.96
N PHE A 182 -4.94 -1.76 7.94
CA PHE A 182 -4.13 -0.92 7.05
C PHE A 182 -4.95 0.13 6.29
N CYS A 183 -6.28 0.02 6.22
CA CYS A 183 -7.12 1.04 5.60
C CYS A 183 -6.98 2.41 6.29
N MET A 184 -6.54 2.43 7.55
CA MET A 184 -6.24 3.64 8.32
C MET A 184 -4.78 4.13 8.16
N LYS A 185 -3.91 3.39 7.45
CA LYS A 185 -2.58 3.88 7.04
C LYS A 185 -2.58 4.61 5.70
N LEU A 186 -3.64 4.48 4.91
CA LEU A 186 -3.77 5.21 3.64
C LEU A 186 -3.82 6.72 3.87
N SER A 187 -3.33 7.49 2.91
CA SER A 187 -3.47 8.95 2.95
C SER A 187 -4.93 9.35 2.80
N GLU A 188 -5.32 10.47 3.42
CA GLU A 188 -6.67 11.03 3.31
C GLU A 188 -7.05 11.30 1.85
N GLN A 189 -6.10 11.77 1.04
CA GLN A 189 -6.27 11.99 -0.40
C GLN A 189 -6.55 10.67 -1.15
N LYS A 190 -5.83 9.59 -0.83
CA LYS A 190 -6.04 8.28 -1.47
C LYS A 190 -7.41 7.73 -1.11
N ILE A 191 -7.81 7.80 0.16
CA ILE A 191 -9.13 7.37 0.63
C ILE A 191 -10.22 8.16 -0.11
N LYS A 192 -10.14 9.49 -0.07
CA LYS A 192 -11.11 10.39 -0.70
C LYS A 192 -11.26 10.11 -2.19
N ARG A 193 -10.15 10.06 -2.94
CA ARG A 193 -10.15 9.83 -4.39
C ARG A 193 -10.79 8.49 -4.77
N VAL A 194 -10.49 7.43 -4.03
CA VAL A 194 -11.03 6.10 -4.34
C VAL A 194 -12.51 6.01 -3.95
N MET A 195 -12.90 6.60 -2.82
CA MET A 195 -14.28 6.64 -2.36
C MET A 195 -15.16 7.51 -3.28
N GLU A 196 -14.67 8.65 -3.77
CA GLU A 196 -15.38 9.47 -4.77
C GLU A 196 -15.67 8.67 -6.04
N PHE A 197 -14.71 7.90 -6.53
CA PHE A 197 -14.94 7.03 -7.68
C PHE A 197 -16.03 5.98 -7.39
N TYR A 198 -15.92 5.23 -6.29
CA TYR A 198 -16.92 4.18 -6.00
C TYR A 198 -18.31 4.74 -5.71
N VAL A 199 -18.41 5.81 -4.93
CA VAL A 199 -19.70 6.32 -4.46
C VAL A 199 -20.34 7.24 -5.50
N ASN A 200 -19.56 8.15 -6.12
CA ASN A 200 -20.13 9.17 -6.99
C ASN A 200 -20.18 8.70 -8.45
N GLU A 201 -19.08 8.16 -8.99
CA GLU A 201 -19.04 7.72 -10.40
C GLU A 201 -19.70 6.35 -10.62
N MET A 202 -19.44 5.41 -9.70
CA MET A 202 -19.98 4.05 -9.80
C MET A 202 -21.36 3.92 -9.15
N SER A 203 -21.80 4.90 -8.36
CA SER A 203 -23.07 4.90 -7.63
C SER A 203 -23.21 3.68 -6.70
N TRP A 204 -22.09 3.17 -6.17
CA TRP A 204 -22.09 2.05 -5.25
C TRP A 204 -22.29 2.53 -3.82
N SER A 205 -22.98 1.70 -3.02
CA SER A 205 -23.19 1.99 -1.60
C SER A 205 -21.85 2.10 -0.86
N PRO A 206 -21.61 3.20 -0.13
CA PRO A 206 -20.42 3.36 0.73
C PRO A 206 -20.25 2.18 1.68
N SER A 207 -21.34 1.68 2.27
CA SER A 207 -21.36 0.54 3.18
C SER A 207 -20.82 -0.73 2.51
N ASN A 208 -21.21 -1.00 1.26
CA ASN A 208 -20.72 -2.15 0.49
C ASN A 208 -19.22 -2.03 0.19
N VAL A 209 -18.72 -0.82 -0.06
CA VAL A 209 -17.28 -0.57 -0.25
C VAL A 209 -16.52 -0.79 1.06
N ALA A 210 -17.05 -0.30 2.19
CA ALA A 210 -16.43 -0.43 3.51
C ALA A 210 -16.32 -1.89 3.99
N GLN A 211 -17.20 -2.79 3.52
CA GLN A 211 -17.09 -4.23 3.76
C GLN A 211 -15.89 -4.88 3.03
N SER A 212 -15.22 -4.16 2.12
CA SER A 212 -14.04 -4.63 1.40
C SER A 212 -12.93 -3.57 1.39
N PRO A 213 -12.31 -3.23 2.54
CA PRO A 213 -11.34 -2.12 2.60
C PRO A 213 -10.11 -2.34 1.70
N ILE A 214 -9.79 -3.59 1.35
CA ILE A 214 -8.74 -3.93 0.38
C ILE A 214 -8.95 -3.26 -0.99
N ALA A 215 -10.20 -2.93 -1.34
CA ALA A 215 -10.55 -2.21 -2.56
C ALA A 215 -9.92 -0.82 -2.67
N LEU A 216 -9.44 -0.27 -1.55
CA LEU A 216 -8.75 1.03 -1.50
C LEU A 216 -7.28 0.96 -1.91
N PHE A 217 -6.68 -0.23 -1.96
CA PHE A 217 -5.23 -0.41 -2.10
C PHE A 217 -4.77 -0.57 -3.54
N TYR A 218 -5.67 -0.99 -4.43
CA TYR A 218 -5.31 -1.19 -5.83
C TYR A 218 -5.01 0.14 -6.54
N ASN A 219 -4.24 0.03 -7.61
CA ASN A 219 -3.99 1.15 -8.50
C ASN A 219 -5.30 1.55 -9.20
N MET A 220 -5.58 2.86 -9.23
CA MET A 220 -6.86 3.38 -9.73
C MET A 220 -6.98 3.13 -11.23
N GLU A 221 -6.01 3.62 -11.98
CA GLU A 221 -6.00 3.68 -13.44
C GLU A 221 -5.82 2.31 -14.07
N ARG A 222 -4.93 1.48 -13.50
CA ARG A 222 -4.60 0.17 -14.07
C ARG A 222 -5.55 -0.95 -13.64
N ARG A 223 -6.25 -0.80 -12.52
CA ARG A 223 -7.02 -1.92 -11.94
C ARG A 223 -8.43 -1.54 -11.51
N ILE A 224 -8.62 -0.50 -10.70
CA ILE A 224 -9.95 -0.17 -10.17
C ILE A 224 -10.86 0.30 -11.30
N ILE A 225 -10.50 1.37 -12.00
CA ILE A 225 -11.34 2.02 -13.01
C ILE A 225 -11.72 1.07 -14.16
N PRO A 226 -10.77 0.38 -14.84
CA PRO A 226 -11.09 -0.55 -15.93
C PRO A 226 -12.10 -1.62 -15.51
N ARG A 227 -11.87 -2.23 -14.34
CA ARG A 227 -12.64 -3.39 -13.91
C ARG A 227 -14.02 -3.00 -13.39
N CYS A 228 -14.10 -1.89 -12.66
CA CYS A 228 -15.37 -1.41 -12.13
C CYS A 228 -16.31 -0.96 -13.26
N ARG A 229 -15.79 -0.28 -14.30
CA ARG A 229 -16.59 0.12 -15.47
C ARG A 229 -17.16 -1.08 -16.22
N VAL A 230 -16.33 -2.10 -16.48
CA VAL A 230 -16.80 -3.37 -17.09
C VAL A 230 -17.91 -4.01 -16.25
N VAL A 231 -17.69 -4.16 -14.93
CA VAL A 231 -18.68 -4.78 -14.04
C VAL A 231 -19.98 -3.97 -13.98
N LYS A 232 -19.91 -2.63 -13.98
CA LYS A 232 -21.09 -1.76 -13.99
C LYS A 232 -21.95 -1.97 -15.25
N ILE A 233 -21.34 -1.98 -16.43
CA ILE A 233 -22.08 -2.22 -17.68
C ILE A 233 -22.71 -3.61 -17.69
N LEU A 234 -21.98 -4.64 -17.25
CA LEU A 234 -22.52 -6.00 -17.14
C LEU A 234 -23.72 -6.08 -16.19
N MET A 235 -23.70 -5.31 -15.10
CA MET A 235 -24.83 -5.24 -14.18
C MET A 235 -26.02 -4.49 -14.77
N GLU A 236 -25.80 -3.35 -15.42
CA GLU A 236 -26.85 -2.55 -16.08
C GLU A 236 -27.54 -3.34 -17.20
N LYS A 237 -26.81 -4.24 -17.87
CA LYS A 237 -27.34 -5.16 -18.88
C LYS A 237 -27.94 -6.45 -18.30
N GLY A 238 -27.93 -6.62 -16.98
CA GLY A 238 -28.48 -7.80 -16.30
C GLY A 238 -27.68 -9.10 -16.46
N LEU A 239 -26.48 -9.03 -17.04
CA LEU A 239 -25.60 -10.19 -17.28
C LEU A 239 -24.88 -10.66 -16.00
N VAL A 240 -24.75 -9.77 -15.02
CA VAL A 240 -24.20 -10.07 -13.68
C VAL A 240 -25.14 -9.52 -12.62
N LYS A 241 -25.69 -10.43 -11.77
CA LYS A 241 -26.66 -10.06 -10.71
C LYS A 241 -26.03 -9.80 -9.34
N LYS A 242 -24.85 -10.39 -9.07
CA LYS A 242 -24.13 -10.23 -7.80
C LYS A 242 -22.66 -9.94 -8.09
N TYR A 243 -22.10 -9.01 -7.34
CA TYR A 243 -20.68 -8.69 -7.39
C TYR A 243 -20.11 -8.57 -5.98
N SER A 244 -18.82 -8.87 -5.86
CA SER A 244 -18.01 -8.55 -4.70
C SER A 244 -16.83 -7.75 -5.20
N ILE A 245 -16.68 -6.52 -4.70
CA ILE A 245 -15.62 -5.59 -5.10
C ILE A 245 -14.25 -6.24 -4.88
N SER A 246 -14.05 -6.85 -3.72
CA SER A 246 -12.82 -7.59 -3.41
C SER A 246 -12.55 -8.70 -4.43
N ASN A 247 -13.57 -9.50 -4.77
CA ASN A 247 -13.42 -10.65 -5.64
C ASN A 247 -12.88 -10.27 -7.03
N PHE A 248 -13.57 -9.41 -7.79
CA PHE A 248 -13.13 -9.12 -9.16
C PHE A 248 -11.87 -8.23 -9.21
N LEU A 249 -11.60 -7.41 -8.18
CA LEU A 249 -10.35 -6.63 -8.11
C LEU A 249 -9.13 -7.50 -7.78
N SER A 250 -9.32 -8.60 -7.05
CA SER A 250 -8.23 -9.52 -6.70
C SER A 250 -7.75 -10.37 -7.87
N LEU A 251 -8.59 -10.60 -8.89
CA LEU A 251 -8.26 -11.46 -10.03
C LEU A 251 -7.00 -10.99 -10.76
N THR A 252 -6.26 -11.93 -11.36
CA THR A 252 -5.25 -11.60 -12.37
C THR A 252 -5.92 -11.00 -13.61
N ASP A 253 -5.19 -10.26 -14.44
CA ASP A 253 -5.78 -9.68 -15.67
C ASP A 253 -6.31 -10.77 -16.60
N ARG A 254 -5.59 -11.89 -16.74
CA ARG A 254 -6.04 -13.06 -17.51
C ARG A 254 -7.37 -13.61 -16.99
N GLN A 255 -7.50 -13.80 -15.67
CA GLN A 255 -8.72 -14.31 -15.07
C GLN A 255 -9.89 -13.32 -15.21
N PHE A 256 -9.62 -12.03 -14.97
CA PHE A 256 -10.62 -10.99 -15.12
C PHE A 256 -11.13 -10.90 -16.56
N LEU A 257 -10.22 -10.80 -17.54
CA LEU A 257 -10.55 -10.76 -18.96
C LEU A 257 -11.33 -11.98 -19.40
N LYS A 258 -10.92 -13.19 -18.98
CA LYS A 258 -11.67 -14.41 -19.32
C LYS A 258 -13.11 -14.33 -18.78
N ARG A 259 -13.26 -14.02 -17.49
CA ARG A 259 -14.53 -14.12 -16.79
C ARG A 259 -15.51 -12.98 -17.09
N PHE A 260 -15.02 -11.76 -17.23
CA PHE A 260 -15.85 -10.55 -17.31
C PHE A 260 -15.77 -9.83 -18.67
N VAL A 261 -14.90 -10.26 -19.58
CA VAL A 261 -14.78 -9.61 -20.89
C VAL A 261 -15.05 -10.63 -22.00
N HIS A 262 -14.22 -11.66 -22.15
CA HIS A 262 -14.34 -12.68 -23.20
C HIS A 262 -15.66 -13.42 -23.19
N ASN A 263 -16.16 -13.82 -22.01
CA ASN A 263 -17.42 -14.55 -21.89
C ASN A 263 -18.65 -13.75 -22.34
N TYR A 264 -18.54 -12.42 -22.45
CA TYR A 264 -19.63 -11.53 -22.79
C TYR A 264 -19.38 -10.77 -24.10
N LYS A 265 -18.33 -11.12 -24.87
CA LYS A 265 -18.00 -10.45 -26.13
C LYS A 265 -19.11 -10.56 -27.18
N ASN A 266 -19.88 -11.64 -27.16
CA ASN A 266 -20.98 -11.83 -28.10
C ASN A 266 -22.19 -10.97 -27.72
N ASP A 267 -22.45 -10.79 -26.41
CA ASP A 267 -23.54 -9.97 -25.90
C ASP A 267 -23.22 -8.46 -25.93
N LEU A 268 -21.94 -8.11 -25.72
CA LEU A 268 -21.40 -6.75 -25.65
C LEU A 268 -20.05 -6.67 -26.39
N PRO A 269 -20.04 -6.53 -27.72
CA PRO A 269 -18.81 -6.46 -28.50
C PRO A 269 -17.84 -5.35 -28.05
N GLU A 270 -18.38 -4.22 -27.56
CA GLU A 270 -17.65 -3.05 -27.07
C GLU A 270 -17.00 -3.23 -25.69
N ILE A 271 -17.24 -4.36 -24.99
CA ILE A 271 -16.78 -4.55 -23.61
C ILE A 271 -15.25 -4.56 -23.48
N MET A 272 -14.54 -4.94 -24.54
CA MET A 272 -13.08 -4.87 -24.60
C MET A 272 -12.59 -3.41 -24.62
N ASP A 273 -13.27 -2.55 -25.37
CA ASP A 273 -12.92 -1.14 -25.50
C ASP A 273 -13.17 -0.40 -24.19
N VAL A 274 -14.23 -0.76 -23.47
CA VAL A 274 -14.49 -0.25 -22.11
C VAL A 274 -13.34 -0.59 -21.15
N TYR A 275 -12.84 -1.84 -21.21
CA TYR A 275 -11.72 -2.27 -20.38
C TYR A 275 -10.45 -1.47 -20.70
N HIS A 276 -10.14 -1.25 -21.98
CA HIS A 276 -8.98 -0.45 -22.40
C HIS A 276 -9.13 1.03 -22.08
N ALA A 277 -10.30 1.63 -22.34
CA ALA A 277 -10.58 3.04 -22.06
C ALA A 277 -10.43 3.36 -20.56
N GLY A 278 -10.71 2.39 -19.69
CA GLY A 278 -10.47 2.54 -18.26
C GLY A 278 -8.98 2.63 -17.87
N GLN A 279 -8.06 2.15 -18.72
CA GLN A 279 -6.61 2.22 -18.51
C GLN A 279 -6.01 3.56 -18.92
N PHE A 280 -6.71 4.32 -19.77
CA PHE A 280 -6.29 5.61 -20.29
C PHE A 280 -7.20 6.72 -19.72
N VAL A 281 -6.98 7.09 -18.46
CA VAL A 281 -7.58 8.32 -17.92
C VAL A 281 -6.57 9.44 -18.12
N HIS A 282 -6.59 10.08 -19.28
CA HIS A 282 -5.95 11.38 -19.46
C HIS A 282 -7.00 12.43 -19.83
N GLN A 283 -6.89 13.58 -19.16
CA GLN A 283 -7.74 14.75 -19.32
C GLN A 283 -7.96 15.08 -20.80
N LEU A 284 -9.22 15.30 -21.19
CA LEU A 284 -9.55 16.14 -22.33
C LEU A 284 -9.08 17.57 -21.99
N ILE A 285 -7.86 17.93 -22.38
CA ILE A 285 -7.42 19.33 -22.36
C ILE A 285 -7.87 19.93 -23.69
N LEU A 286 -8.94 20.73 -23.67
CA LEU A 286 -9.21 21.68 -24.74
C LEU A 286 -8.13 22.77 -24.67
N CYS A 287 -7.13 22.73 -25.55
CA CYS A 287 -6.19 23.84 -25.71
C CYS A 287 -6.93 25.03 -26.34
N PRO A 288 -7.20 26.13 -25.61
CA PRO A 288 -8.02 27.24 -26.12
C PRO A 288 -7.37 27.96 -27.32
N GLU A 289 -6.03 27.96 -27.35
CA GLU A 289 -5.22 28.65 -28.36
C GLU A 289 -5.29 28.02 -29.76
N LEU A 290 -5.57 26.72 -29.87
CA LEU A 290 -5.71 26.01 -31.16
C LEU A 290 -7.14 26.05 -31.72
N PHE A 291 -8.15 26.21 -30.85
CA PHE A 291 -9.56 26.28 -31.23
C PHE A 291 -9.88 27.59 -31.97
N GLN A 292 -9.30 28.71 -31.54
CA GLN A 292 -9.59 30.04 -32.10
C GLN A 292 -9.07 30.27 -33.53
N ARG A 293 -8.11 29.47 -34.03
CA ARG A 293 -7.51 29.67 -35.36
C ARG A 293 -7.99 28.72 -36.47
N SER A 294 -8.66 27.62 -36.15
CA SER A 294 -8.97 26.59 -37.18
C SER A 294 -10.27 25.80 -36.98
N GLY A 295 -11.01 26.00 -35.88
CA GLY A 295 -12.19 25.17 -35.58
C GLY A 295 -11.88 23.69 -35.31
N THR A 296 -10.61 23.33 -35.11
CA THR A 296 -10.16 21.95 -34.90
C THR A 296 -10.07 21.64 -33.41
N VAL A 297 -10.75 20.59 -32.94
CA VAL A 297 -10.57 20.03 -31.60
C VAL A 297 -9.39 19.07 -31.65
N VAL A 298 -8.30 19.40 -30.94
CA VAL A 298 -7.14 18.52 -30.82
C VAL A 298 -7.30 17.69 -29.55
N MET A 299 -7.48 16.38 -29.69
CA MET A 299 -7.47 15.45 -28.55
C MET A 299 -6.05 15.02 -28.24
N ILE A 300 -5.54 15.39 -27.06
CA ILE A 300 -4.23 14.95 -26.59
C ILE A 300 -4.44 13.82 -25.59
N SER A 301 -4.14 12.59 -25.99
CA SER A 301 -4.12 11.44 -25.09
C SER A 301 -2.69 11.26 -24.58
N PHE A 302 -2.48 11.23 -23.26
CA PHE A 302 -1.18 10.83 -22.74
C PHE A 302 -1.23 9.37 -22.30
N CYS A 303 -0.20 8.63 -22.68
CA CYS A 303 -0.01 7.25 -22.29
C CYS A 303 0.86 7.20 -21.02
N SER A 304 0.56 6.28 -20.11
CA SER A 304 1.29 6.09 -18.86
C SER A 304 2.71 5.50 -19.03
N CYS A 305 3.21 5.39 -20.26
CA CYS A 305 4.57 5.00 -20.60
C CYS A 305 5.56 6.17 -20.70
N GLY A 306 5.15 7.41 -20.42
CA GLY A 306 6.03 8.59 -20.48
C GLY A 306 6.26 9.14 -21.89
N TYR A 307 5.62 8.57 -22.92
CA TYR A 307 5.60 9.13 -24.27
C TYR A 307 4.33 9.96 -24.48
N VAL A 308 4.51 11.18 -25.00
CA VAL A 308 3.42 11.98 -25.56
C VAL A 308 3.03 11.34 -26.88
N CYS A 309 1.87 10.68 -26.94
CA CYS A 309 1.30 10.25 -28.21
C CYS A 309 0.36 11.36 -28.70
N CYS A 310 0.91 12.37 -29.37
CA CYS A 310 0.09 13.38 -30.05
C CYS A 310 -0.60 12.72 -31.25
N ARG A 311 -1.83 12.26 -31.08
CA ARG A 311 -2.68 11.85 -32.20
C ARG A 311 -3.54 13.04 -32.61
N VAL A 312 -3.13 13.77 -33.64
CA VAL A 312 -3.92 14.85 -34.23
C VAL A 312 -4.97 14.24 -35.15
N GLU A 313 -6.19 14.06 -34.68
CA GLU A 313 -7.32 13.75 -35.55
C GLU A 313 -8.02 15.04 -35.97
N ARG A 314 -7.99 15.35 -37.26
CA ARG A 314 -8.76 16.46 -37.84
C ARG A 314 -10.20 16.00 -38.01
N GLN A 315 -11.10 16.37 -37.10
CA GLN A 315 -12.53 16.39 -37.39
C GLN A 315 -12.94 17.80 -37.80
N PHE A 316 -13.38 17.97 -39.04
CA PHE A 316 -14.05 19.18 -39.49
C PHE A 316 -15.49 19.16 -38.96
N ILE A 317 -15.71 19.70 -37.77
CA ILE A 317 -17.07 19.95 -37.26
C ILE A 317 -17.48 21.33 -37.76
N ARG A 318 -18.45 21.41 -38.68
CA ARG A 318 -19.11 22.71 -38.97
C ARG A 318 -19.79 23.19 -37.68
N PRO A 319 -19.65 24.46 -37.28
CA PRO A 319 -20.30 24.96 -36.08
C PRO A 319 -21.82 24.80 -36.22
N PRO A 320 -22.53 24.27 -35.20
CA PRO A 320 -23.97 24.20 -35.24
C PRO A 320 -24.57 25.61 -35.19
N ALA A 321 -25.69 25.81 -35.89
CA ALA A 321 -26.50 27.00 -35.72
C ALA A 321 -26.92 27.10 -34.24
N LYS A 322 -26.89 28.31 -33.67
CA LYS A 322 -27.15 28.56 -32.24
C LYS A 322 -28.40 27.82 -31.78
N GLY A 323 -28.23 26.89 -30.82
CA GLY A 323 -29.35 26.25 -30.12
C GLY A 323 -29.50 24.73 -30.27
N GLN A 324 -28.62 24.01 -30.98
CA GLN A 324 -28.67 22.54 -31.05
C GLN A 324 -27.43 21.85 -30.46
N VAL A 325 -27.66 20.89 -29.58
CA VAL A 325 -26.66 19.91 -29.11
C VAL A 325 -26.73 18.71 -30.06
N GLN A 326 -25.66 18.42 -30.79
CA GLN A 326 -25.52 17.17 -31.55
C GLN A 326 -24.59 16.20 -30.81
N LEU A 327 -25.03 14.95 -30.68
CA LEU A 327 -24.17 13.83 -30.28
C LEU A 327 -23.24 13.48 -31.46
N LEU A 328 -21.93 13.49 -31.22
CA LEU A 328 -20.93 13.08 -32.20
C LEU A 328 -21.01 11.55 -32.46
N PRO A 329 -20.86 11.09 -33.71
CA PRO A 329 -20.91 9.66 -34.03
C PRO A 329 -19.64 8.93 -33.56
N SER A 330 -19.79 7.63 -33.25
CA SER A 330 -18.71 6.77 -32.74
C SER A 330 -17.50 6.72 -33.67
N ILE A 331 -16.31 6.90 -33.11
CA ILE A 331 -15.04 6.86 -33.82
C ILE A 331 -14.74 5.41 -34.27
N ARG A 332 -14.58 5.18 -35.59
CA ARG A 332 -13.95 3.97 -36.13
C ARG A 332 -12.43 4.19 -36.19
N GLU A 333 -11.67 3.33 -35.52
CA GLU A 333 -10.21 3.37 -35.52
C GLU A 333 -9.63 3.11 -36.92
N THR A 334 -8.78 4.00 -37.41
CA THR A 334 -7.79 3.68 -38.44
C THR A 334 -6.41 3.85 -37.82
N SER A 335 -5.61 2.79 -37.77
CA SER A 335 -4.25 2.82 -37.22
C SER A 335 -3.25 3.17 -38.33
N SER A 336 -2.59 4.32 -38.23
CA SER A 336 -1.37 4.60 -38.99
C SER A 336 -0.26 4.97 -38.02
N SER A 337 0.74 4.09 -37.90
CA SER A 337 1.94 4.30 -37.10
C SER A 337 2.90 5.24 -37.82
N LEU A 338 3.13 6.43 -37.28
CA LEU A 338 4.29 7.26 -37.63
C LEU A 338 5.37 7.03 -36.57
N ARG A 339 6.51 6.47 -37.00
CA ARG A 339 7.74 6.43 -36.21
C ARG A 339 8.41 7.80 -36.32
N LEU A 340 8.75 8.39 -35.18
CA LEU A 340 9.83 9.38 -35.04
C LEU A 340 10.83 8.82 -34.04
#